data_AF-A0A8H2ZM76-F1
#
_entry.id   AF-A0A8H2ZM76-F1
#
_cell.length_a   1.000
_cell.length_b   1.000
_cell.length_c   1.000
_cell.angle_alpha   90.00
_cell.angle_beta   90.00
_cell.angle_gamma   90.00
#
_symmetry.space_group_name_H-M   'P 1'
#
loop_
_entity.id
_entity.type
_entity.pdbx_description
1 polymer ?
#
loop_
_entity_poly.entity_id
_entity_poly.type
_entity_poly.pdbx_seq_one_letter_code
_entity_poly.pdbx_strand_id
1 'polypeptide(L)'
;MLLQTRDINVEIPASSDFKPPQKDPAIQNSLKMSSTIPRFFSQPFRYIRWAAIEKPAIFFSIVIGSIGPVLVLTVPKIRHRLGDGPRPQIPLTYPIPNGPRKSLSGYDDE
;
A
#
# COMPACT_ATOMS: atom_id res chain seq x y z
N MET A 1 55.25 55.05 37.65
CA MET A 1 55.29 54.45 36.30
C MET A 1 54.08 53.54 36.19
N LEU A 2 53.05 53.98 35.47
CA LEU A 2 51.71 53.38 35.39
C LEU A 2 51.71 52.14 34.49
N LEU A 3 51.44 50.95 35.04
CA LEU A 3 50.93 49.84 34.24
C LEU A 3 49.43 49.69 34.52
N GLN A 4 48.69 50.16 33.52
CA GLN A 4 47.24 50.19 33.42
C GLN A 4 46.69 48.76 33.41
N THR A 5 46.24 48.28 34.56
CA THR A 5 45.37 47.09 34.68
C THR A 5 44.06 47.44 33.98
N ARG A 6 43.88 46.92 32.76
CA ARG A 6 42.60 47.00 32.06
C ARG A 6 41.65 46.03 32.74
N ASP A 7 40.71 46.57 33.49
CA ASP A 7 39.58 45.85 34.09
C ASP A 7 38.76 45.20 32.97
N ILE A 8 39.02 43.92 32.71
CA ILE A 8 38.12 43.08 31.92
C ILE A 8 37.00 42.67 32.88
N ASN A 9 36.04 43.58 33.06
CA ASN A 9 34.78 43.30 33.73
C ASN A 9 33.98 42.34 32.84
N VAL A 10 34.15 41.04 33.03
CA VAL A 10 33.20 40.04 32.50
C VAL A 10 32.01 40.04 33.46
N GLU A 11 31.04 40.90 33.21
CA GLU A 11 29.74 40.83 33.88
C GLU A 11 29.08 39.51 33.44
N ILE A 12 29.09 38.50 34.32
CA ILE A 12 28.26 37.32 34.15
C ILE A 12 26.83 37.76 34.48
N PRO A 13 25.90 37.84 33.50
CA PRO A 13 24.55 38.29 33.77
C PRO A 13 23.89 37.34 34.78
N ALA A 14 23.20 37.91 35.78
CA ALA A 14 22.45 37.15 36.76
C ALA A 14 21.51 36.15 36.06
N SER A 15 21.33 34.96 36.63
CA SER A 15 20.59 33.85 36.03
C SER A 15 19.15 34.18 35.62
N SER A 16 18.59 35.30 36.09
CA SER A 16 17.27 35.82 35.71
C SER A 16 17.21 36.43 34.31
N ASP A 17 18.34 36.92 33.77
CA ASP A 17 18.40 37.61 32.48
C ASP A 17 18.86 36.71 31.33
N PHE A 18 19.12 35.42 31.61
CA PHE A 18 19.37 34.42 30.58
C PHE A 18 18.09 34.13 29.80
N LYS A 19 17.82 34.93 28.77
CA LYS A 19 16.81 34.61 27.77
C LYS A 19 17.30 33.38 26.99
N PRO A 20 16.62 32.21 27.08
CA PRO A 20 17.05 31.04 26.34
C PRO A 20 17.12 31.38 24.85
N PRO A 21 18.10 30.84 24.10
CA PRO A 21 18.27 31.15 22.69
C PRO A 21 16.93 30.93 21.98
N GLN A 22 16.34 32.02 21.50
CA GLN A 22 15.04 32.00 20.84
C GLN A 22 15.26 31.25 19.53
N LYS A 23 14.96 29.95 19.54
CA LYS A 23 15.26 29.02 18.46
C LYS A 23 14.83 29.63 17.14
N ASP A 24 15.82 30.04 16.34
CA ASP A 24 15.59 30.90 15.19
C ASP A 24 14.48 30.31 14.32
N PRO A 25 13.45 31.08 13.93
CA PRO A 25 12.33 30.55 13.16
C PRO A 25 12.82 29.95 11.84
N ALA A 26 13.92 30.45 11.28
CA ALA A 26 14.57 29.91 10.09
C ALA A 26 15.11 28.48 10.31
N ILE A 27 15.75 28.21 11.45
CA ILE A 27 16.27 26.88 11.80
C ILE A 27 15.12 25.92 12.06
N GLN A 28 14.05 26.39 12.72
CA GLN A 28 12.85 25.59 12.96
C GLN A 28 12.12 25.22 11.67
N ASN A 29 12.03 26.15 10.71
CA ASN A 29 11.42 25.91 9.41
C ASN A 29 12.26 24.93 8.57
N SER A 30 13.59 25.05 8.61
CA SER A 30 14.51 24.09 7.97
C SER A 30 14.32 22.66 8.51
N LEU A 31 14.20 22.51 9.83
CA LEU A 31 13.97 21.21 10.48
C LEU A 31 12.56 20.63 10.21
N LYS A 32 11.54 21.46 10.02
CA LYS A 32 10.18 21.01 9.62
C LYS A 32 10.13 20.45 8.19
N MET A 33 10.99 20.94 7.30
CA MET A 33 10.98 20.55 5.89
C MET A 33 11.55 19.14 5.62
N SER A 34 12.41 18.61 6.50
CA SER A 34 13.04 17.30 6.32
C SER A 34 12.18 16.11 6.77
N SER A 35 11.18 16.33 7.65
CA SER A 35 10.34 15.27 8.25
C SER A 35 8.86 15.35 7.88
N THR A 36 8.52 16.03 6.78
CA THR A 36 7.13 16.14 6.34
C THR A 36 6.68 14.88 5.60
N ILE A 37 5.59 14.25 6.09
CA ILE A 37 4.93 13.11 5.43
C ILE A 37 4.51 13.55 4.01
N PRO A 38 4.97 12.86 2.95
CA PRO A 38 4.61 13.23 1.58
C PRO A 38 3.09 13.17 1.39
N ARG A 39 2.52 14.13 0.66
CA ARG A 39 1.09 14.15 0.37
C ARG A 39 0.78 13.22 -0.81
N PHE A 40 -0.22 12.35 -0.66
CA PHE A 40 -0.63 11.38 -1.69
C PHE A 40 -0.96 12.04 -3.03
N PHE A 41 -1.78 13.10 -3.03
CA PHE A 41 -2.25 13.76 -4.25
C PHE A 41 -1.24 14.72 -4.88
N SER A 42 -0.19 15.11 -4.17
CA SER A 42 0.84 16.02 -4.71
C SER A 42 2.08 15.28 -5.19
N GLN A 43 2.43 14.15 -4.56
CA GLN A 43 3.66 13.40 -4.83
C GLN A 43 3.42 11.89 -4.69
N PRO A 44 2.66 11.27 -5.61
CA PRO A 44 2.22 9.87 -5.46
C PRO A 44 3.39 8.88 -5.42
N PHE A 45 4.39 9.02 -6.31
CA PHE A 45 5.55 8.13 -6.32
C PHE A 45 6.41 8.23 -5.06
N ARG A 46 6.60 9.45 -4.54
CA ARG A 46 7.33 9.67 -3.28
C ARG A 46 6.56 9.11 -2.09
N TYR A 47 5.23 9.24 -2.09
CA TYR A 47 4.36 8.67 -1.06
C TYR A 47 4.42 7.14 -1.04
N ILE A 48 4.34 6.49 -2.21
CA ILE A 48 4.43 5.03 -2.32
C ILE A 48 5.76 4.52 -1.75
N ARG A 49 6.88 5.14 -2.15
CA ARG A 49 8.20 4.78 -1.62
C ARG A 49 8.30 4.95 -0.10
N TRP A 50 7.77 6.06 0.43
CA TRP A 50 7.75 6.31 1.88
C TRP A 50 6.85 5.31 2.61
N ALA A 51 5.64 5.03 2.10
CA ALA A 51 4.69 4.13 2.73
C ALA A 51 5.21 2.68 2.78
N ALA A 52 5.96 2.25 1.75
CA ALA A 52 6.58 0.93 1.72
C ALA A 52 7.67 0.73 2.79
N ILE A 53 8.39 1.80 3.18
CA ILE A 53 9.49 1.75 4.16
C ILE A 53 8.96 2.00 5.58
N GLU A 54 8.14 3.04 5.78
CA GLU A 54 7.66 3.45 7.11
C GLU A 54 6.52 2.56 7.63
N LYS A 55 5.64 2.10 6.73
CA LYS A 55 4.42 1.35 7.08
C LYS A 55 4.25 0.11 6.20
N PRO A 56 5.19 -0.84 6.24
CA PRO A 56 5.21 -1.98 5.32
C PRO A 56 3.95 -2.84 5.40
N ALA A 57 3.44 -3.12 6.60
CA ALA A 57 2.27 -3.97 6.78
C ALA A 57 1.03 -3.42 6.07
N ILE A 58 0.73 -2.13 6.23
CA ILE A 58 -0.43 -1.49 5.60
C ILE A 58 -0.23 -1.44 4.08
N PHE A 59 0.95 -1.03 3.62
CA PHE A 59 1.23 -0.91 2.19
C PHE A 59 1.07 -2.25 1.46
N PHE A 60 1.76 -3.31 1.92
CA PHE A 60 1.72 -4.60 1.27
C PHE A 60 0.37 -5.32 1.41
N SER A 61 -0.37 -5.10 2.50
CA SER A 61 -1.73 -5.66 2.65
C SER A 61 -2.67 -5.17 1.53
N ILE A 62 -2.62 -3.88 1.19
CA ILE A 62 -3.45 -3.30 0.13
C ILE A 62 -2.98 -3.79 -1.23
N VAL A 63 -1.67 -3.83 -1.47
CA VAL A 63 -1.11 -4.31 -2.74
C VAL A 63 -1.53 -5.76 -2.99
N ILE A 64 -1.26 -6.67 -2.05
CA ILE A 64 -1.59 -8.09 -2.18
C ILE A 64 -3.11 -8.30 -2.22
N GLY A 65 -3.87 -7.58 -1.40
CA GLY A 65 -5.33 -7.61 -1.42
C GLY A 65 -5.91 -7.17 -2.77
N SER A 66 -5.31 -6.15 -3.40
CA SER A 66 -5.74 -5.66 -4.71
C SER A 66 -5.33 -6.56 -5.88
N ILE A 67 -4.21 -7.31 -5.75
CA ILE A 67 -3.74 -8.25 -6.78
C ILE A 67 -4.78 -9.36 -7.03
N GLY A 68 -5.46 -9.84 -6.00
CA GLY A 68 -6.47 -10.92 -6.13
C GLY A 68 -7.58 -10.59 -7.13
N PRO A 69 -8.37 -9.51 -6.91
CA PRO A 69 -9.41 -9.08 -7.86
C PRO A 69 -8.87 -8.79 -9.27
N VAL A 70 -7.68 -8.19 -9.37
CA VAL A 70 -7.04 -7.93 -10.66
C VAL A 70 -6.78 -9.22 -11.43
N LEU A 71 -6.24 -10.25 -10.75
CA LEU A 71 -6.02 -11.56 -11.36
C LEU A 71 -7.32 -12.23 -11.79
N VAL A 72 -8.38 -12.17 -10.97
CA VAL A 72 -9.69 -12.75 -11.32
C VAL A 72 -10.26 -12.12 -12.60
N LEU A 73 -10.04 -10.83 -12.84
CA LEU A 73 -10.54 -10.16 -14.04
C LEU A 73 -9.64 -10.34 -15.27
N THR A 74 -8.34 -10.51 -15.07
CA THR A 74 -7.34 -10.56 -16.16
C THR A 74 -7.04 -11.99 -16.61
N VAL A 75 -6.83 -12.91 -15.66
CA VAL A 75 -6.38 -14.28 -15.92
C VAL A 75 -7.38 -15.08 -16.78
N PRO A 76 -8.71 -15.06 -16.55
CA PRO A 76 -9.63 -15.83 -17.36
C PRO A 76 -9.63 -15.42 -18.84
N LYS A 77 -9.48 -14.12 -19.12
CA LYS A 77 -9.39 -13.61 -20.49
C LYS A 77 -8.12 -14.09 -21.20
N ILE A 78 -6.99 -14.10 -20.49
CA ILE A 78 -5.72 -14.61 -21.00
C ILE A 78 -5.80 -16.12 -21.23
N ARG A 79 -6.36 -16.85 -20.26
CA ARG A 79 -6.53 -18.31 -20.30
C ARG A 79 -7.40 -18.75 -21.49
N HIS A 80 -8.50 -18.04 -21.74
CA HIS A 80 -9.36 -18.33 -22.89
C HIS A 80 -8.64 -18.11 -24.23
N ARG A 81 -7.78 -17.09 -24.34
CA ARG A 81 -6.98 -16.83 -25.54
C ARG A 81 -5.89 -17.89 -25.78
N LEU A 82 -5.39 -18.52 -24.71
CA LEU A 82 -4.42 -19.61 -24.79
C LEU A 82 -5.05 -20.98 -25.12
N GLY A 83 -6.37 -21.02 -25.40
CA GLY A 83 -7.07 -22.23 -25.80
C GLY A 83 -7.66 -23.05 -24.65
N ASP A 84 -7.50 -22.62 -23.40
CA ASP A 84 -8.14 -23.26 -22.26
C ASP A 84 -9.55 -22.68 -22.07
N GLY A 85 -10.50 -23.33 -22.75
CA GLY A 85 -11.92 -22.98 -22.78
C GLY A 85 -12.70 -23.45 -21.54
N PRO A 86 -14.00 -23.09 -21.44
CA PRO A 86 -14.86 -23.58 -20.37
C PRO A 86 -14.97 -25.10 -20.44
N ARG A 87 -14.68 -25.78 -19.32
CA ARG A 87 -14.88 -27.21 -19.20
C ARG A 87 -16.37 -27.54 -19.28
N PRO A 88 -16.79 -28.62 -19.96
CA PRO A 88 -18.18 -29.02 -19.97
C PRO A 88 -18.66 -29.35 -18.56
N GLN A 89 -19.91 -29.00 -18.26
CA GLN A 89 -20.52 -29.32 -16.98
C GLN A 89 -20.68 -30.83 -16.83
N ILE A 90 -20.29 -31.36 -15.66
CA ILE A 90 -20.50 -32.76 -15.32
C ILE A 90 -22.00 -32.95 -15.07
N PRO A 91 -22.64 -33.97 -15.66
CA PRO A 91 -24.05 -34.23 -15.39
C PRO A 91 -24.23 -34.60 -13.91
N LEU A 92 -25.09 -33.85 -13.21
CA LEU A 92 -25.45 -34.11 -11.81
C LEU A 92 -26.56 -35.16 -11.66
N THR A 93 -27.16 -35.56 -12.77
CA THR A 93 -28.28 -36.51 -12.82
C THR A 93 -28.09 -37.40 -14.03
N TYR A 94 -28.70 -38.58 -14.01
CA TYR A 94 -28.74 -39.46 -15.16
C TYR A 94 -29.22 -38.69 -16.39
N PRO A 95 -28.49 -38.71 -17.52
CA PRO A 95 -28.86 -37.97 -18.71
C PRO A 95 -30.10 -38.58 -19.34
N ILE A 96 -31.26 -38.01 -19.06
CA ILE A 96 -32.53 -38.43 -19.65
C ILE A 96 -32.57 -37.85 -21.07
N PRO A 97 -32.69 -38.69 -22.11
CA PRO A 97 -32.79 -38.20 -23.48
C PRO A 97 -34.06 -37.36 -23.64
N ASN A 98 -33.93 -36.19 -24.27
CA ASN A 98 -35.06 -35.33 -24.59
C ASN A 98 -35.78 -35.90 -25.82
N GLY A 99 -36.68 -36.86 -25.62
CA GLY A 99 -37.43 -37.46 -26.71
C GLY A 99 -38.64 -38.27 -26.24
N PRO A 100 -39.62 -38.50 -27.14
CA PRO A 100 -40.73 -39.40 -26.86
C PRO A 100 -40.22 -40.82 -26.64
N ARG A 101 -40.91 -41.58 -25.78
CA ARG A 101 -40.55 -42.97 -25.51
C ARG A 101 -40.64 -43.79 -26.80
N LYS A 102 -39.59 -44.58 -27.06
CA LYS A 102 -39.57 -45.56 -28.16
C LYS A 102 -40.08 -46.89 -27.62
N SER A 103 -40.97 -47.57 -28.35
CA SER A 103 -41.33 -48.96 -28.07
C SER A 103 -40.12 -49.85 -28.40
N LEU A 104 -39.63 -50.59 -27.40
CA LEU A 104 -38.52 -51.52 -27.53
C LEU A 104 -39.08 -52.97 -27.51
N SER A 105 -38.42 -53.91 -28.18
CA SER A 105 -38.76 -55.35 -28.18
C SER A 105 -37.49 -56.18 -27.99
N GLY A 106 -37.59 -57.40 -27.43
CA GLY A 106 -36.49 -58.38 -27.41
C GLY A 106 -35.92 -58.76 -26.04
N TYR A 107 -36.52 -58.28 -24.96
CA TYR A 107 -36.27 -58.74 -23.58
C TYR A 107 -37.61 -59.03 -22.87
N ASP A 108 -38.60 -59.46 -23.64
CA ASP A 108 -39.89 -59.86 -23.09
C ASP A 108 -39.73 -61.24 -22.43
N ASP A 109 -40.34 -61.44 -21.26
CA ASP A 109 -40.21 -62.67 -20.47
C ASP A 109 -40.97 -63.83 -21.16
N GLU A 110 -40.24 -64.79 -21.77
CA GLU A 110 -40.78 -66.10 -22.19
C GLU A 110 -40.70 -67.13 -21.05
#